data_AF-X0YUJ7-F1
#
_entry.id   AF-X0YUJ7-F1
#
_cell.length_a   1.000
_cell.length_b   1.000
_cell.length_c   1.000
_cell.angle_alpha   90.00
_cell.angle_beta   90.00
_cell.angle_gamma   90.00
#
_symmetry.space_group_name_H-M   'P 1'
#
loop_
_entity.id
_entity.type
_entity.pdbx_description
1 polymer ?
#
loop_
_entity_poly.entity_id
_entity_poly.type
_entity_poly.pdbx_seq_one_letter_code
_entity_poly.pdbx_strand_id
1 'polypeptide(L)'
;MSIIRQDLSTKDWTIFALERSKRPSDFKKVKENKAVKEYERNCPFCKGNEHMTPKDILTVKDGKQWLVRVVPNKFPALEPKGVCGYNINRHIAGPYLSIDGVGSHEVIIESPDHHGNLCNMEPYQVERVMQVYRKRFIELSANKDYQLIVIFRNHGRRAG
;
A
#
# COMPACT_ATOMS: atom_id res chain seq x y z
N MET A 1 -3.71 -33.32 -16.07
CA MET A 1 -2.31 -33.19 -16.51
C MET A 1 -1.67 -32.05 -15.72
N SER A 2 -0.48 -32.26 -15.14
CA SER A 2 0.29 -31.20 -14.47
C SER A 2 1.42 -30.73 -15.36
N ILE A 3 1.70 -29.43 -15.36
CA ILE A 3 2.81 -28.82 -16.11
C ILE A 3 3.54 -27.83 -15.20
N ILE A 4 4.83 -27.62 -15.45
CA ILE A 4 5.62 -26.57 -14.78
C ILE A 4 5.91 -25.51 -15.82
N ARG A 5 5.62 -24.25 -15.50
CA ARG A 5 5.91 -23.11 -16.38
C ARG A 5 6.83 -22.14 -15.65
N GLN A 6 7.76 -21.55 -16.38
CA GLN A 6 8.57 -20.46 -15.88
C GLN A 6 7.89 -19.12 -16.19
N ASP A 7 7.78 -18.24 -15.20
CA ASP A 7 7.37 -16.86 -15.40
C ASP A 7 8.55 -16.07 -16.00
N LEU A 8 8.37 -15.45 -17.17
CA LEU A 8 9.46 -14.72 -17.82
C LEU A 8 9.83 -13.42 -17.11
N SER A 9 8.93 -12.85 -16.31
CA SER A 9 9.13 -11.60 -15.56
C SER A 9 9.89 -11.81 -14.26
N THR A 10 9.59 -12.86 -13.51
CA THR A 10 10.27 -13.16 -12.22
C THR A 10 11.35 -14.24 -12.33
N LYS A 11 11.32 -15.06 -13.39
CA LYS A 11 12.15 -16.27 -13.60
C LYS A 11 11.83 -17.43 -12.65
N ASP A 12 10.76 -17.33 -11.86
CA ASP A 12 10.30 -18.39 -10.99
C ASP A 12 9.61 -19.52 -11.76
N TRP A 13 9.71 -20.74 -11.24
CA TRP A 13 9.02 -21.92 -11.78
C TRP A 13 7.76 -22.23 -10.96
N THR A 14 6.61 -22.29 -11.62
CA THR A 14 5.30 -22.56 -10.99
C THR A 14 4.72 -23.88 -11.48
N ILE A 15 4.26 -24.71 -10.53
CA ILE A 15 3.56 -25.97 -10.81
C ILE A 15 2.07 -25.69 -11.04
N PHE A 16 1.57 -26.02 -12.22
CA PHE A 16 0.15 -26.02 -12.56
C PHE A 16 -0.40 -27.43 -12.48
N ALA A 17 -1.27 -27.71 -11.50
CA ALA A 17 -1.88 -29.01 -11.30
C ALA A 17 -3.41 -28.87 -11.14
N LEU A 18 -4.12 -28.70 -12.26
CA LEU A 18 -5.56 -28.40 -12.33
C LEU A 18 -6.44 -29.37 -11.52
N GLU A 19 -6.10 -30.66 -11.50
CA GLU A 19 -6.87 -31.67 -10.77
C GLU A 19 -6.83 -31.50 -9.24
N ARG A 20 -5.90 -30.69 -8.69
CA ARG A 20 -5.83 -30.43 -7.24
C ARG A 20 -7.01 -29.59 -6.73
N SER A 21 -7.66 -28.80 -7.59
CA SER A 21 -8.83 -27.99 -7.19
C SER A 21 -10.09 -28.81 -6.93
N LYS A 22 -10.15 -30.07 -7.38
CA LYS A 22 -11.28 -31.00 -7.18
C LYS A 22 -11.27 -31.66 -5.79
N ARG A 23 -10.28 -31.38 -4.94
CA ARG A 23 -10.23 -31.93 -3.59
C ARG A 23 -11.36 -31.34 -2.75
N PRO A 24 -12.21 -32.18 -2.13
CA PRO A 24 -13.33 -31.71 -1.34
C PRO A 24 -12.85 -31.15 0.00
N SER A 25 -12.44 -29.86 0.05
CA SER A 25 -12.36 -29.06 1.30
C SER A 25 -11.86 -27.61 1.15
N ASP A 26 -11.32 -27.16 0.02
CA ASP A 26 -10.42 -25.98 0.06
C ASP A 26 -11.10 -24.61 -0.11
N PHE A 27 -12.41 -24.55 -0.34
CA PHE A 27 -13.15 -23.29 -0.49
C PHE A 27 -14.12 -23.04 0.68
N LYS A 28 -13.59 -22.63 1.83
CA LYS A 28 -14.44 -22.03 2.89
C LYS A 28 -14.99 -20.70 2.37
N LYS A 29 -16.29 -20.63 2.10
CA LYS A 29 -17.01 -19.36 1.91
C LYS A 29 -16.85 -18.53 3.18
N VAL A 30 -16.07 -17.46 3.09
CA VAL A 30 -16.00 -16.47 4.17
C VAL A 30 -17.33 -15.73 4.17
N LYS A 31 -18.03 -15.74 5.32
CA LYS A 31 -19.18 -14.86 5.52
C LYS A 31 -18.67 -13.43 5.56
N GLU A 32 -18.93 -12.66 4.51
CA GLU A 32 -18.90 -11.21 4.62
C GLU A 32 -20.20 -10.77 5.27
N ASN A 33 -20.11 -10.25 6.49
CA ASN A 33 -21.21 -9.57 7.14
C ASN A 33 -20.66 -8.47 8.03
N LYS A 34 -20.98 -7.22 7.68
CA LYS A 34 -21.38 -6.15 8.61
C LYS A 34 -21.97 -4.99 7.81
N ALA A 35 -22.97 -4.33 8.40
CA ALA A 35 -23.59 -3.14 7.84
C ALA A 35 -22.53 -2.08 7.51
N VAL A 36 -22.62 -1.54 6.30
CA VAL A 36 -21.74 -0.51 5.74
C VAL A 36 -21.99 0.78 6.52
N LYS A 37 -21.06 1.20 7.36
CA LYS A 37 -21.09 2.52 7.99
C LYS A 37 -20.09 3.43 7.29
N GLU A 38 -20.57 4.51 6.71
CA GLU A 38 -19.71 5.51 6.02
C GLU A 38 -18.61 6.10 6.92
N TYR A 39 -18.79 5.99 8.24
CA TYR A 39 -17.86 6.46 9.26
C TYR A 39 -17.66 5.43 10.38
N GLU A 40 -16.39 5.24 10.77
CA GLU A 40 -16.00 4.49 11.96
C GLU A 40 -15.19 5.38 12.92
N ARG A 41 -15.71 5.55 14.14
CA ARG A 41 -15.15 6.46 15.17
C ARG A 41 -13.68 6.22 15.48
N ASN A 42 -13.26 4.96 15.50
CA ASN A 42 -11.90 4.58 15.90
C ASN A 42 -10.95 4.40 14.72
N CYS A 43 -11.43 4.57 13.48
CA CYS A 43 -10.56 4.48 12.32
C CYS A 43 -9.88 5.86 12.09
N PRO A 44 -8.54 5.94 12.14
CA PRO A 44 -7.82 7.21 11.98
C PRO A 44 -7.92 7.78 10.56
N PHE A 45 -8.35 6.99 9.58
CA PHE A 45 -8.43 7.38 8.18
C PHE A 45 -9.81 7.92 7.78
N CYS A 46 -10.81 7.79 8.65
CA CYS A 46 -12.14 8.36 8.43
C CYS A 46 -12.11 9.90 8.44
N LYS A 47 -13.02 10.51 7.67
CA LYS A 47 -13.28 11.95 7.72
C LYS A 47 -13.64 12.39 9.15
N GLY A 48 -13.04 13.48 9.63
CA GLY A 48 -13.21 14.01 10.99
C GLY A 48 -12.17 13.48 12.01
N ASN A 49 -11.42 12.43 11.64
CA ASN A 49 -10.39 11.82 12.48
C ASN A 49 -8.96 12.22 12.07
N GLU A 50 -8.80 13.31 11.31
CA GLU A 50 -7.51 13.74 10.76
C GLU A 50 -6.45 13.98 11.84
N HIS A 51 -6.89 14.37 13.04
CA HIS A 51 -6.05 14.55 14.23
C HIS A 51 -5.38 13.25 14.74
N MET A 52 -5.87 12.09 14.31
CA MET A 52 -5.30 10.78 14.68
C MET A 52 -4.16 10.34 13.75
N THR A 53 -3.95 11.05 12.64
CA THR A 53 -2.87 10.80 11.67
C THR A 53 -1.75 11.85 11.79
N PRO A 54 -0.51 11.54 11.38
CA PRO A 54 0.51 12.57 11.20
C PRO A 54 0.08 13.61 10.16
N LYS A 55 0.77 14.75 10.13
CA LYS A 55 0.47 15.87 9.22
C LYS A 55 0.52 15.41 7.75
N ASP A 56 -0.50 15.80 6.98
CA ASP A 56 -0.60 15.51 5.55
C ASP A 56 0.61 16.02 4.77
N ILE A 57 1.12 15.15 3.89
CA ILE A 57 2.07 15.50 2.83
C ILE A 57 1.30 16.14 1.66
N LEU A 58 0.15 15.55 1.32
CA LEU A 58 -0.71 16.00 0.23
C LEU A 58 -2.17 15.80 0.60
N THR A 59 -3.01 16.78 0.29
CA THR A 59 -4.47 16.66 0.41
C THR A 59 -5.12 17.13 -0.88
N VAL A 60 -5.91 16.27 -1.52
CA VAL A 60 -6.79 16.67 -2.62
C VAL A 60 -8.15 17.01 -2.02
N LYS A 61 -8.69 18.18 -2.36
CA LYS A 61 -9.94 18.70 -1.79
C LYS A 61 -10.94 19.07 -2.87
N ASP A 62 -12.21 19.01 -2.50
CA ASP A 62 -13.34 19.63 -3.19
C ASP A 62 -14.07 20.53 -2.19
N GLY A 63 -13.93 21.84 -2.39
CA GLY A 63 -14.31 22.84 -1.40
C GLY A 63 -13.62 22.63 -0.04
N LYS A 64 -14.43 22.39 1.00
CA LYS A 64 -13.95 22.14 2.38
C LYS A 64 -13.67 20.67 2.68
N GLN A 65 -14.12 19.75 1.82
CA GLN A 65 -14.00 18.32 2.04
C GLN A 65 -12.75 17.79 1.33
N TRP A 66 -11.97 16.96 2.02
CA TRP A 66 -10.90 16.21 1.37
C TRP A 66 -11.45 14.97 0.67
N LEU A 67 -10.79 14.57 -0.40
CA LEU A 67 -11.16 13.46 -1.27
C LEU A 67 -10.11 12.35 -1.22
N VAL A 68 -8.83 12.71 -1.24
CA VAL A 68 -7.69 11.80 -1.08
C VAL A 68 -6.65 12.50 -0.20
N ARG A 69 -6.04 11.76 0.72
CA ARG A 69 -4.97 12.26 1.59
C ARG A 69 -3.74 11.39 1.48
N VAL A 70 -2.57 11.99 1.61
CA VAL A 70 -1.30 11.29 1.76
C VAL A 70 -0.70 11.73 3.07
N VAL A 71 -0.45 10.77 3.96
CA VAL A 71 0.13 11.01 5.28
C VAL A 71 1.38 10.15 5.45
N PRO A 72 2.38 10.59 6.23
CA PRO A 72 3.46 9.70 6.66
C PRO A 72 2.88 8.48 7.39
N ASN A 73 3.44 7.29 7.14
CA ASN A 73 3.09 6.14 7.95
C ASN A 73 3.60 6.37 9.38
N LYS A 74 2.72 6.21 10.38
CA LYS A 74 3.08 6.35 11.80
C LYS A 74 4.08 5.28 12.26
N PHE A 75 4.11 4.14 11.57
CA PHE A 75 5.02 3.03 11.81
C PHE A 75 5.76 2.72 10.50
N PRO A 76 6.68 3.60 10.08
CA PRO A 76 7.35 3.46 8.80
C PRO A 76 8.29 2.24 8.83
N ALA A 77 8.55 1.66 7.65
CA ALA A 77 9.47 0.53 7.52
C ALA A 77 10.90 1.01 7.21
N LEU A 78 11.03 2.27 6.79
CA LEU A 78 12.26 2.94 6.38
C LEU A 78 12.23 4.37 6.92
N GLU A 79 13.39 4.92 7.25
CA GLU A 79 13.52 6.27 7.79
C GLU A 79 14.23 7.22 6.81
N PRO A 80 13.91 8.52 6.79
CA PRO A 80 14.64 9.45 5.95
C PRO A 80 16.11 9.55 6.34
N LYS A 81 16.96 9.81 5.34
CA LYS A 81 18.40 10.01 5.56
C LYS A 81 18.66 11.13 6.57
N GLY A 82 19.57 10.89 7.50
CA GLY A 82 19.95 11.81 8.57
C GLY A 82 19.05 11.75 9.81
N VAL A 83 17.89 11.12 9.73
CA VAL A 83 17.03 10.87 10.89
C VAL A 83 17.59 9.70 11.68
N CYS A 84 17.71 9.84 13.01
CA CYS A 84 18.20 8.78 13.91
C CYS A 84 19.56 8.17 13.51
N GLY A 85 20.39 8.89 12.74
CA GLY A 85 21.68 8.41 12.27
C GLY A 85 21.65 7.50 11.03
N TYR A 86 20.47 7.23 10.43
CA TYR A 86 20.37 6.46 9.20
C TYR A 86 21.03 7.22 8.04
N ASN A 87 21.99 6.57 7.38
CA ASN A 87 22.63 7.09 6.17
C ASN A 87 22.57 6.02 5.08
N ILE A 88 23.17 6.21 3.91
CA ILE A 88 23.16 5.18 2.85
C ILE A 88 24.50 4.44 2.91
N ASN A 89 24.75 3.77 4.04
CA ASN A 89 25.97 3.01 4.24
C ASN A 89 25.74 1.53 3.92
N ARG A 90 26.72 0.94 3.23
CA ARG A 90 26.81 -0.51 3.06
C ARG A 90 27.70 -1.07 4.16
N HIS A 91 27.23 -2.13 4.81
CA HIS A 91 27.97 -2.82 5.85
C HIS A 91 28.32 -4.22 5.37
N ILE A 92 29.58 -4.60 5.54
CA ILE A 92 30.08 -5.93 5.20
C ILE A 92 30.67 -6.54 6.45
N ALA A 93 30.10 -7.64 6.91
CA ALA A 93 30.56 -8.40 8.05
C ALA A 93 30.72 -9.88 7.64
N GLY A 94 31.95 -10.28 7.30
CA GLY A 94 32.21 -11.61 6.73
C GLY A 94 31.43 -11.82 5.43
N PRO A 95 30.60 -12.88 5.30
CA PRO A 95 29.79 -13.13 4.11
C PRO A 95 28.50 -12.29 4.06
N TYR A 96 28.18 -11.55 5.13
CA TYR A 96 26.92 -10.83 5.25
C TYR A 96 27.07 -9.41 4.71
N LEU A 97 26.17 -9.04 3.79
CA LEU A 97 26.02 -7.70 3.23
C LEU A 97 24.68 -7.11 3.68
N SER A 98 24.71 -5.91 4.24
CA SER A 98 23.50 -5.13 4.56
C SER A 98 23.65 -3.67 4.14
N ILE A 99 22.51 -2.98 4.07
CA ILE A 99 22.42 -1.55 3.82
C ILE A 99 21.44 -0.96 4.83
N ASP A 100 21.71 0.26 5.27
CA ASP A 100 20.80 1.02 6.12
C ASP A 100 19.43 1.21 5.45
N GLY A 101 18.36 1.14 6.25
CA GLY A 101 16.97 1.25 5.79
C GLY A 101 16.52 2.69 5.52
N VAL A 102 17.15 3.36 4.56
CA VAL A 102 16.79 4.73 4.18
C VAL A 102 15.63 4.76 3.19
N GLY A 103 14.59 5.55 3.49
CA GLY A 103 13.41 5.64 2.63
C GLY A 103 12.30 6.57 3.15
N SER A 104 11.20 6.61 2.40
CA SER A 104 9.92 7.18 2.84
C SER A 104 8.87 6.09 2.84
N HIS A 105 8.04 6.05 3.89
CA HIS A 105 6.86 5.18 3.95
C HIS A 105 5.61 6.03 4.19
N GLU A 106 4.73 6.04 3.20
CA GLU A 106 3.54 6.89 3.18
C GLU A 106 2.27 6.03 3.09
N VAL A 107 1.17 6.54 3.64
CA VAL A 107 -0.16 5.95 3.53
C VAL A 107 -1.01 6.88 2.66
N ILE A 108 -1.59 6.33 1.60
CA ILE A 108 -2.54 7.03 0.74
C ILE A 108 -3.95 6.61 1.14
N ILE A 109 -4.71 7.56 1.67
CA ILE A 109 -6.10 7.40 2.08
C ILE A 109 -6.97 7.72 0.86
N GLU A 110 -7.53 6.69 0.26
CA GLU A 110 -8.16 6.71 -1.07
C GLU A 110 -9.56 7.36 -1.07
N SER A 111 -10.21 7.45 0.09
CA SER A 111 -11.57 7.98 0.24
C SER A 111 -11.83 8.53 1.65
N PRO A 112 -12.69 9.55 1.81
CA PRO A 112 -13.26 9.94 3.10
C PRO A 112 -14.31 8.96 3.66
N ASP A 113 -14.89 8.12 2.79
CA ASP A 113 -15.81 7.05 3.17
C ASP A 113 -15.03 5.82 3.63
N HIS A 114 -15.34 5.34 4.84
CA HIS A 114 -14.71 4.17 5.47
C HIS A 114 -14.83 2.89 4.62
N HIS A 115 -15.92 2.72 3.88
CA HIS A 115 -16.11 1.56 3.01
C HIS A 115 -15.82 1.86 1.54
N GLY A 116 -15.31 3.06 1.25
CA GLY A 116 -14.86 3.45 -0.07
C GLY A 116 -13.79 2.48 -0.55
N ASN A 117 -14.07 1.81 -1.66
CA ASN A 117 -13.16 0.87 -2.30
C ASN A 117 -13.06 1.24 -3.78
N LEU A 118 -11.86 1.20 -4.36
CA LEU A 118 -11.62 1.42 -5.79
C LEU A 118 -12.59 0.63 -6.68
N CYS A 119 -13.00 -0.58 -6.28
CA CYS A 119 -13.96 -1.40 -7.03
C CYS A 119 -15.39 -0.83 -7.09
N ASN A 120 -15.76 0.03 -6.14
CA ASN A 120 -17.10 0.61 -6.01
C ASN A 120 -17.10 2.14 -6.24
N MET A 121 -15.93 2.70 -6.60
CA MET A 121 -15.77 4.11 -6.90
C MET A 121 -16.17 4.41 -8.34
N GLU A 122 -16.71 5.60 -8.56
CA GLU A 122 -16.91 6.13 -9.89
C GLU A 122 -15.56 6.36 -10.60
N PRO A 123 -15.48 6.22 -11.94
CA PRO A 123 -14.22 6.33 -12.67
C PRO A 123 -13.41 7.60 -12.38
N TYR A 124 -14.08 8.75 -12.22
CA TYR A 124 -13.41 10.02 -11.89
C TYR A 124 -12.78 10.03 -10.48
N GLN A 125 -13.34 9.25 -9.54
CA GLN A 125 -12.76 9.09 -8.21
C GLN A 125 -11.52 8.22 -8.27
N VAL A 126 -11.57 7.12 -9.03
CA VAL A 126 -10.41 6.25 -9.28
C VAL A 126 -9.30 7.02 -9.99
N GLU A 127 -9.64 7.80 -11.02
CA GLU A 127 -8.68 8.64 -11.75
C GLU A 127 -7.92 9.56 -10.78
N ARG A 128 -8.64 10.20 -9.86
CA ARG A 128 -8.02 11.06 -8.83
C ARG A 128 -7.04 10.30 -7.95
N VAL A 129 -7.36 9.09 -7.51
CA VAL A 129 -6.43 8.26 -6.73
C VAL A 129 -5.19 7.94 -7.57
N MET A 130 -5.35 7.58 -8.84
CA MET A 130 -4.24 7.31 -9.75
C MET A 130 -3.37 8.55 -10.01
N GLN A 131 -3.98 9.73 -10.11
CA GLN A 131 -3.25 11.00 -10.20
C GLN A 131 -2.42 11.26 -8.94
N VAL A 132 -2.96 10.95 -7.75
CA VAL A 132 -2.22 11.04 -6.48
C VAL A 132 -1.06 10.03 -6.45
N TYR A 133 -1.27 8.78 -6.85
CA TYR A 133 -0.20 7.78 -6.96
C TYR A 133 0.93 8.27 -7.88
N ARG A 134 0.57 8.75 -9.08
CA ARG A 134 1.54 9.30 -10.05
C ARG A 134 2.28 10.49 -9.47
N LYS A 135 1.59 11.43 -8.82
CA LYS A 135 2.20 12.61 -8.22
C LYS A 135 3.20 12.24 -7.14
N ARG A 136 2.83 11.34 -6.23
CA ARG A 136 3.73 10.84 -5.18
C ARG A 136 4.93 10.10 -5.76
N PHE A 137 4.71 9.25 -6.77
CA PHE A 137 5.80 8.56 -7.46
C PHE A 137 6.81 9.55 -8.05
N ILE A 138 6.35 10.56 -8.79
CA ILE A 138 7.23 11.56 -9.41
C ILE A 138 7.99 12.35 -8.34
N GLU A 139 7.30 12.83 -7.30
CA GLU A 139 7.93 13.61 -6.24
C GLU A 139 8.97 12.79 -5.46
N LEU A 140 8.68 11.52 -5.13
CA LEU A 140 9.63 10.62 -4.49
C LEU A 140 10.80 10.26 -5.41
N SER A 141 10.56 10.12 -6.72
CA SER A 141 11.60 9.76 -7.70
C SER A 141 12.64 10.86 -7.91
N ALA A 142 12.30 12.10 -7.57
CA ALA A 142 13.24 13.21 -7.61
C ALA A 142 14.33 13.11 -6.53
N ASN A 143 14.09 12.31 -5.47
CA ASN A 143 15.10 12.05 -4.45
C ASN A 143 16.09 10.99 -4.92
N LYS A 144 17.35 11.40 -5.15
CA LYS A 144 18.44 10.52 -5.60
C LYS A 144 18.81 9.42 -4.61
N ASP A 145 18.43 9.59 -3.35
CA ASP A 145 18.63 8.58 -2.31
C ASP A 145 17.65 7.39 -2.47
N TYR A 146 16.55 7.55 -3.21
CA TYR A 146 15.54 6.51 -3.42
C TYR A 146 15.71 5.84 -4.79
N GLN A 147 16.11 4.56 -4.78
CA GLN A 147 16.35 3.80 -6.01
C GLN A 147 15.13 3.00 -6.49
N LEU A 148 14.18 2.73 -5.59
CA LEU A 148 12.98 1.96 -5.89
C LEU A 148 11.79 2.58 -5.15
N ILE A 149 10.68 2.72 -5.88
CA ILE A 149 9.40 3.16 -5.33
C ILE A 149 8.40 2.06 -5.64
N VAL A 150 7.83 1.47 -4.59
CA VAL A 150 6.78 0.46 -4.70
C VAL A 150 5.47 1.06 -4.22
N ILE A 151 4.51 1.17 -5.12
CA ILE A 151 3.13 1.49 -4.77
C ILE A 151 2.38 0.17 -4.70
N PHE A 152 1.82 -0.15 -3.54
CA PHE A 152 1.03 -1.35 -3.34
C PHE A 152 -0.20 -1.04 -2.50
N ARG A 153 -1.19 -1.93 -2.59
CA ARG A 153 -2.46 -1.82 -1.87
C ARG A 153 -2.84 -3.20 -1.35
N ASN A 154 -3.09 -3.29 -0.05
CA ASN A 154 -3.58 -4.49 0.60
C ASN A 154 -5.06 -4.29 0.94
N HIS A 155 -5.92 -5.21 0.51
CA HIS A 155 -7.36 -5.14 0.78
C HIS A 155 -7.90 -6.46 1.33
N GLY A 156 -8.60 -6.36 2.46
CA GLY A 156 -9.18 -7.49 3.19
C GLY A 156 -8.20 -8.13 4.17
N ARG A 157 -8.75 -8.71 5.25
CA ARG A 157 -8.02 -9.26 6.40
C ARG A 157 -6.94 -10.30 6.08
N ARG A 158 -7.01 -10.95 4.91
CA ARG A 158 -6.06 -11.99 4.50
C ARG A 158 -4.91 -11.47 3.63
N ALA A 159 -4.98 -10.22 3.17
CA ALA A 159 -4.01 -9.62 2.27
C ALA A 159 -2.92 -8.78 2.99
N GLY A 160 -2.96 -8.74 4.32
CA GLY A 160 -2.03 -7.99 5.18
C GLY A 160 -2.51 -8.00 6.62
#